data_AF-A0A5N7BBF9-F1
#
_entry.id   AF-A0A5N7BBF9-F1
#
_cell.length_a   1.000
_cell.length_b   1.000
_cell.length_c   1.000
_cell.angle_alpha   90.00
_cell.angle_beta   90.00
_cell.angle_gamma   90.00
#
_symmetry.space_group_name_H-M   'P 1'
#
loop_
_entity.id
_entity.type
_entity.pdbx_description
1 polymer ?
#
loop_
_entity_poly.entity_id
_entity_poly.type
_entity_poly.pdbx_seq_one_letter_code
_entity_poly.pdbx_strand_id
1 'polypeptide(L)'
;MSTTEPYLAPGSCTMRLQNLECLSSASKSTLLQSVADDISAAFICISKQLSCGTLSARHTRPMLDFITSIRNTGRLEQQRLQQELERQRQRERQWRVERKWMRRKVEGLVERSEVIHKQWKGRLERVKGNFEDATRDLAALRWKYELSRLQVEREKLLGRETDAIRAESNW
;
A
#
# COMPACT_ATOMS: atom_id res chain seq x y z
N MET A 1 -30.89 -8.72 24.08
CA MET A 1 -30.51 -7.82 25.19
C MET A 1 -31.28 -6.52 24.99
N SER A 2 -32.12 -6.18 25.95
CA SER A 2 -33.05 -5.05 25.92
C SER A 2 -32.29 -3.72 25.90
N THR A 3 -32.42 -2.97 24.81
CA THR A 3 -31.97 -1.57 24.72
C THR A 3 -32.93 -0.70 25.49
N THR A 4 -32.72 -0.57 26.78
CA THR A 4 -33.45 0.40 27.61
C THR A 4 -32.95 1.78 27.22
N GLU A 5 -33.76 2.53 26.47
CA GLU A 5 -33.51 3.96 26.22
C GLU A 5 -33.39 4.69 27.56
N PRO A 6 -32.31 5.47 27.78
CA PRO A 6 -32.17 6.22 29.01
C PRO A 6 -33.17 7.38 28.98
N TYR A 7 -34.21 7.28 29.80
CA TYR A 7 -35.10 8.39 30.13
C TYR A 7 -34.25 9.56 30.64
N LEU A 8 -34.27 10.67 29.90
CA LEU A 8 -33.56 11.90 30.24
C LEU A 8 -34.24 12.53 31.46
N ALA A 9 -33.70 12.28 32.65
CA ALA A 9 -34.22 12.85 33.88
C ALA A 9 -34.10 14.39 33.87
N PRO A 10 -35.17 15.14 34.21
CA PRO A 10 -35.09 16.58 34.36
C PRO A 10 -34.16 16.95 35.52
N GLY A 11 -33.26 17.90 35.28
CA GLY A 11 -32.23 18.30 36.24
C GLY A 11 -31.29 19.34 35.64
N SER A 12 -30.35 19.86 36.45
CA SER A 12 -29.36 20.82 35.97
C SER A 12 -28.62 20.28 34.74
N CYS A 13 -28.48 21.11 33.69
CA CYS A 13 -27.78 20.74 32.46
C CYS A 13 -26.39 20.15 32.75
N THR A 14 -25.68 20.72 33.73
CA THR A 14 -24.35 20.26 34.16
C THR A 14 -24.38 18.83 34.70
N MET A 15 -25.41 18.44 35.46
CA MET A 15 -25.53 17.08 36.00
C MET A 15 -25.82 16.07 34.90
N ARG A 16 -26.67 16.43 33.93
CA ARG A 16 -26.98 15.52 32.81
C ARG A 16 -25.77 15.26 31.91
N LEU A 17 -24.81 16.19 31.86
CA LEU A 17 -23.60 16.07 31.07
C LEU A 17 -22.47 15.27 31.76
N GLN A 18 -22.60 14.90 33.04
CA GLN A 18 -21.53 14.21 33.78
C GLN A 18 -21.13 12.84 33.20
N ASN A 19 -22.08 12.13 32.59
CA ASN A 19 -21.84 10.80 32.02
C ASN A 19 -21.75 10.82 30.49
N LEU A 20 -21.42 11.97 29.89
CA LEU A 20 -21.40 12.12 28.44
C LEU A 20 -20.51 11.07 27.75
N GLU A 21 -19.35 10.76 28.33
CA GLU A 21 -18.36 9.85 27.72
C GLU A 21 -18.89 8.43 27.51
N CYS A 22 -19.68 7.93 28.48
CA CYS A 22 -20.24 6.58 28.52
C CYS A 22 -21.43 6.37 27.56
N LEU A 23 -21.92 7.44 26.91
CA LEU A 23 -23.07 7.36 26.02
C LEU A 23 -22.68 7.00 24.59
N SER A 24 -23.59 6.33 23.89
CA SER A 24 -23.49 6.09 22.45
C SER A 24 -23.51 7.40 21.65
N SER A 25 -23.00 7.41 20.41
CA SER A 25 -23.03 8.63 19.57
C SER A 25 -24.44 9.17 19.32
N ALA A 26 -25.42 8.28 19.17
CA ALA A 26 -26.82 8.65 19.00
C ALA A 26 -27.36 9.28 20.29
N SER A 27 -27.15 8.63 21.44
CA SER A 27 -27.59 9.13 22.75
C SER A 27 -26.91 10.45 23.13
N LYS A 28 -25.64 10.65 22.78
CA LYS A 28 -24.92 11.93 22.93
C LYS A 28 -25.63 13.04 22.15
N SER A 29 -26.00 12.78 20.91
CA SER A 29 -26.67 13.75 20.05
C SER A 29 -28.05 14.12 20.61
N THR A 30 -28.84 13.13 21.02
CA THR A 30 -30.17 13.36 21.62
C THR A 30 -30.09 14.12 22.95
N LEU A 31 -29.14 13.77 23.82
CA LEU A 31 -28.92 14.48 25.08
C LEU A 31 -28.52 15.95 24.84
N LEU A 32 -27.59 16.18 23.91
CA LEU A 32 -27.15 17.54 23.58
C LEU A 32 -28.28 18.36 22.96
N GLN A 33 -29.14 17.74 22.13
CA GLN A 33 -30.33 18.40 21.61
C GLN A 33 -31.28 18.82 22.75
N SER A 34 -31.57 17.92 23.69
CA SER A 34 -32.41 18.24 24.85
C SER A 34 -31.81 19.37 25.71
N VAL A 35 -30.49 19.39 25.91
CA VAL A 35 -29.80 20.50 26.59
C VAL A 35 -29.94 21.81 25.81
N ALA A 36 -29.79 21.77 24.49
CA ALA A 36 -29.94 22.94 23.65
C ALA A 36 -31.38 23.49 23.70
N ASP A 37 -32.38 22.62 23.73
CA ASP A 37 -33.80 23.00 23.84
C ASP A 37 -34.08 23.66 25.20
N ASP A 38 -33.55 23.12 26.31
CA ASP A 38 -33.70 23.70 27.65
C ASP A 38 -33.05 25.09 27.74
N ILE A 39 -31.83 25.23 27.20
CA ILE A 39 -31.13 26.53 27.14
C ILE A 39 -31.94 27.52 26.30
N SER A 40 -32.45 27.10 25.14
CA SER A 40 -33.27 27.94 24.26
C SER A 40 -34.54 28.40 24.94
N ALA A 41 -35.24 27.50 25.64
CA ALA A 41 -36.42 27.83 26.44
C ALA A 41 -36.11 28.84 27.54
N ALA A 42 -34.97 28.69 28.23
CA ALA A 42 -34.52 29.65 29.23
C ALA A 42 -34.29 31.05 28.62
N PHE A 43 -33.60 31.14 27.49
CA PHE A 43 -33.39 32.41 26.78
C PHE A 43 -34.71 33.06 26.33
N ILE A 44 -35.67 32.26 25.85
CA ILE A 44 -37.01 32.75 25.49
C ILE A 44 -37.73 33.33 26.72
N CYS A 45 -37.70 32.62 27.86
CA CYS A 45 -38.31 33.10 29.11
C CYS A 45 -37.67 34.41 29.58
N ILE A 46 -36.34 34.50 29.55
CA ILE A 46 -35.61 35.72 29.93
C ILE A 46 -35.97 36.88 28.99
N SER A 47 -36.04 36.63 27.68
CA SER A 47 -36.44 37.64 26.69
C SER A 47 -37.86 38.18 26.94
N LYS A 48 -38.80 37.30 27.33
CA LYS A 48 -40.15 37.73 27.75
C LYS A 48 -40.10 38.62 29.00
N GLN A 49 -39.31 38.25 30.01
CA GLN A 49 -39.16 39.06 31.23
C GLN A 49 -38.48 40.42 30.98
N LEU A 50 -37.58 40.48 29.98
CA LEU A 50 -37.00 41.74 29.52
C LEU A 50 -38.04 42.63 28.84
N SER A 51 -38.89 42.03 27.99
CA SER A 51 -39.97 42.73 27.28
C SER A 51 -41.03 43.28 28.23
N CYS A 52 -41.31 42.58 29.33
CA CYS A 52 -42.21 43.05 30.39
C CYS A 52 -41.60 44.13 31.30
N GLY A 53 -40.33 44.49 31.11
CA GLY A 53 -39.62 45.46 31.95
C GLY A 53 -39.16 44.94 33.32
N THR A 54 -39.46 43.68 33.66
CA THR A 54 -39.02 43.03 34.91
C THR A 54 -37.50 42.90 34.95
N LEU A 55 -36.87 42.66 33.80
CA LEU A 55 -35.41 42.64 33.65
C LEU A 55 -34.94 43.82 32.79
N SER A 56 -34.00 44.60 33.29
CA SER A 56 -33.22 45.54 32.47
C SER A 56 -32.02 44.89 31.76
N ALA A 57 -31.48 45.58 30.76
CA ALA A 57 -30.29 45.17 30.01
C ALA A 57 -29.04 44.92 30.89
N ARG A 58 -28.98 45.51 32.09
CA ARG A 58 -27.88 45.25 33.04
C ARG A 58 -27.91 43.80 33.54
N HIS A 59 -29.10 43.22 33.72
CA HIS A 59 -29.25 41.85 34.21
C HIS A 59 -28.93 40.80 33.13
N THR A 60 -29.03 41.15 31.85
CA THR A 60 -28.71 40.24 30.73
C THR A 60 -27.27 40.34 30.24
N ARG A 61 -26.49 41.31 30.74
CA ARG A 61 -25.07 41.48 30.36
C ARG A 61 -24.22 40.21 30.56
N PRO A 62 -24.31 39.48 31.69
CA PRO A 62 -23.55 38.24 31.86
C PRO A 62 -23.86 37.17 30.80
N MET A 63 -25.09 37.14 30.28
CA MET A 63 -25.47 36.21 29.21
C MET A 63 -24.85 36.60 27.87
N LEU A 64 -24.79 37.90 27.56
CA LEU A 64 -24.12 38.39 26.36
C LEU A 64 -22.61 38.09 26.39
N ASP A 65 -21.98 38.24 27.56
CA ASP A 65 -20.58 37.91 27.77
C ASP A 65 -20.35 36.39 27.60
N PHE A 66 -21.24 35.56 28.14
CA PHE A 66 -21.23 34.11 27.97
C PHE A 66 -21.37 33.68 26.50
N ILE A 67 -22.34 34.23 25.77
CA ILE A 67 -22.53 33.95 24.33
C ILE A 67 -21.27 34.33 23.55
N THR A 68 -20.66 35.48 23.88
CA THR A 68 -19.43 35.94 23.25
C THR A 68 -18.27 34.98 23.51
N SER A 69 -18.13 34.49 24.75
CA SER A 69 -17.13 33.50 25.12
C SER A 69 -17.27 32.20 24.32
N ILE A 70 -18.48 31.64 24.23
CA ILE A 70 -18.75 30.44 23.42
C ILE A 70 -18.38 30.67 21.95
N ARG A 71 -18.77 31.81 21.37
CA ARG A 71 -18.49 32.13 19.96
C ARG A 71 -16.98 32.21 19.70
N ASN A 72 -16.21 32.77 20.63
CA ASN A 72 -14.75 32.84 20.51
C ASN A 72 -14.11 31.45 20.57
N THR A 73 -14.55 30.59 21.48
CA THR A 73 -14.05 29.21 21.57
C THR A 73 -14.37 28.41 20.30
N GLY A 74 -15.59 28.52 19.77
CA GLY A 74 -15.97 27.88 18.51
C GLY A 74 -15.12 28.34 17.32
N ARG A 75 -14.82 29.64 17.24
CA ARG A 75 -13.93 30.19 16.20
C ARG A 75 -12.50 29.64 16.31
N LEU A 76 -11.97 29.52 17.53
CA LEU A 76 -10.62 28.98 17.76
C LEU A 76 -10.53 27.50 17.36
N GLU A 77 -11.52 26.69 17.74
CA GLU A 77 -11.57 25.28 17.32
C GLU A 77 -11.69 25.14 15.80
N GLN A 78 -12.54 25.95 15.17
CA GLN A 78 -12.65 25.97 13.71
C GLN A 78 -11.32 26.34 13.03
N GLN A 79 -10.61 27.35 13.55
CA GLN A 79 -9.30 27.75 13.03
C GLN A 79 -8.25 26.64 13.21
N ARG A 80 -8.26 25.95 14.35
CA ARG A 80 -7.38 24.80 14.62
C ARG A 80 -7.63 23.66 13.64
N LEU A 81 -8.91 23.32 13.39
CA LEU A 81 -9.29 22.28 12.42
C LEU A 81 -8.87 22.67 10.99
N GLN A 82 -9.04 23.93 10.61
CA GLN A 82 -8.59 24.43 9.31
C GLN A 82 -7.07 24.31 9.14
N GLN A 83 -6.30 24.71 10.15
CA GLN A 83 -4.84 24.55 10.14
C GLN A 83 -4.41 23.09 10.02
N GLU A 84 -5.08 22.18 10.72
CA GLU A 84 -4.74 20.76 10.62
C GLU A 84 -5.07 20.19 9.22
N LEU A 85 -6.20 20.58 8.63
CA LEU A 85 -6.53 20.22 7.25
C LEU A 85 -5.49 20.74 6.25
N GLU A 86 -4.99 21.96 6.44
CA GLU A 86 -3.93 22.52 5.60
C GLU A 86 -2.62 21.74 5.72
N ARG A 87 -2.22 21.37 6.93
CA ARG A 87 -1.04 20.51 7.17
C ARG A 87 -1.20 19.15 6.50
N GLN A 88 -2.38 18.54 6.60
CA GLN A 88 -2.64 17.26 5.94
C GLN A 88 -2.58 17.38 4.41
N ARG A 89 -3.16 18.44 3.84
CA ARG A 89 -3.06 18.73 2.39
C ARG A 89 -1.61 18.94 1.95
N GLN A 90 -0.80 19.64 2.75
CA GLN A 90 0.63 19.82 2.46
C GLN A 90 1.39 18.50 2.47
N ARG A 91 1.18 17.66 3.49
CA ARG A 91 1.76 16.30 3.56
C ARG A 91 1.36 15.48 2.34
N GLU A 92 0.09 15.51 1.96
CA GLU A 92 -0.41 14.77 0.79
C GLU A 92 0.27 15.22 -0.51
N ARG A 93 0.52 16.53 -0.68
CA ARG A 93 1.27 17.06 -1.83
C ARG A 93 2.70 16.55 -1.84
N GLN A 94 3.39 16.56 -0.70
CA GLN A 94 4.75 16.02 -0.57
C GLN A 94 4.79 14.53 -0.92
N TRP A 95 3.85 13.75 -0.40
CA TRP A 95 3.75 12.31 -0.68
C TRP A 95 3.47 12.01 -2.16
N ARG A 96 2.75 12.89 -2.86
CA ARG A 96 2.57 12.77 -4.31
C ARG A 96 3.87 12.98 -5.08
N VAL A 97 4.67 13.97 -4.68
CA VAL A 97 5.98 14.24 -5.27
C VAL A 97 6.93 13.07 -5.02
N GLU A 98 7.01 12.58 -3.79
CA GLU A 98 7.84 11.43 -3.41
C GLU A 98 7.44 10.17 -4.17
N ARG A 99 6.13 9.86 -4.26
CA ARG A 99 5.65 8.71 -5.05
C ARG A 99 6.03 8.81 -6.52
N LYS A 100 5.94 10.01 -7.11
CA LYS A 100 6.36 10.24 -8.50
C LYS A 100 7.86 10.04 -8.67
N TRP A 101 8.66 10.52 -7.73
CA TRP A 101 10.11 10.32 -7.73
C TRP A 101 10.48 8.84 -7.57
N MET A 102 9.85 8.14 -6.63
CA MET A 102 10.07 6.72 -6.39
C MET A 102 9.70 5.88 -7.61
N ARG A 103 8.56 6.18 -8.24
CA ARG A 103 8.14 5.52 -9.49
C ARG A 103 9.22 5.63 -10.56
N ARG A 104 9.72 6.84 -10.83
CA ARG A 104 10.79 7.06 -11.82
C ARG A 104 12.08 6.30 -11.47
N LYS A 105 12.42 6.22 -10.19
CA LYS A 105 13.61 5.47 -9.73
C LYS A 105 13.44 3.97 -9.98
N VAL A 106 12.27 3.42 -9.70
CA VAL A 106 11.94 2.00 -9.94
C VAL A 106 11.92 1.71 -11.43
N GLU A 107 11.24 2.53 -12.24
CA GLU A 107 11.22 2.40 -13.70
C GLU A 107 12.64 2.37 -14.27
N GLY A 108 13.51 3.30 -13.87
CA GLY A 108 14.90 3.31 -14.32
C GLY A 108 15.73 2.12 -13.82
N LEU A 109 15.37 1.48 -12.70
CA LEU A 109 16.02 0.24 -12.26
C LEU A 109 15.57 -0.96 -13.10
N VAL A 110 14.28 -1.03 -13.44
CA VAL A 110 13.71 -2.07 -14.29
C VAL A 110 14.30 -1.99 -15.70
N GLU A 111 14.38 -0.79 -16.30
CA GLU A 111 15.01 -0.63 -17.61
C GLU A 111 16.46 -1.12 -17.63
N ARG A 112 17.25 -0.79 -16.59
CA ARG A 112 18.63 -1.27 -16.47
C ARG A 112 18.70 -2.78 -16.31
N SER A 113 17.81 -3.39 -15.53
CA SER A 113 17.80 -4.84 -15.34
C SER A 113 17.40 -5.57 -16.61
N GLU A 114 16.47 -5.03 -17.40
CA GLU A 114 16.07 -5.57 -18.70
C GLU A 114 17.23 -5.55 -19.70
N VAL A 115 18.01 -4.47 -19.75
CA VAL A 115 19.21 -4.40 -20.61
C VAL A 115 20.21 -5.47 -20.22
N ILE A 116 20.50 -5.60 -18.92
CA ILE A 116 21.41 -6.64 -18.41
C ILE A 116 20.88 -8.03 -18.73
N HIS A 117 19.59 -8.28 -18.54
CA HIS A 117 18.94 -9.55 -18.85
C HIS A 117 19.08 -9.91 -20.34
N LYS A 118 18.82 -8.96 -21.24
CA LYS A 118 19.00 -9.16 -22.69
C LYS A 118 20.44 -9.50 -23.06
N GLN A 119 21.42 -8.82 -22.45
CA GLN A 119 22.84 -9.09 -22.66
C GLN A 119 23.22 -10.50 -22.19
N TRP A 120 22.78 -10.90 -20.99
CA TRP A 120 23.04 -12.24 -20.46
C TRP A 120 22.38 -13.32 -21.30
N LYS A 121 21.14 -13.11 -21.74
CA LYS A 121 20.43 -14.03 -22.64
C LYS A 121 21.20 -14.22 -23.95
N GLY A 122 21.68 -13.13 -24.56
CA GLY A 122 22.50 -13.22 -25.78
C GLY A 122 23.85 -13.92 -25.57
N ARG A 123 24.48 -13.75 -24.41
CA ARG A 123 25.69 -14.51 -24.05
C ARG A 123 25.41 -16.00 -23.88
N LEU A 124 24.30 -16.34 -23.21
CA LEU A 124 23.90 -17.72 -22.98
C LEU A 124 23.62 -18.45 -24.29
N GLU A 125 22.92 -17.80 -25.22
CA GLU A 125 22.62 -18.39 -26.53
C GLU A 125 23.88 -18.67 -27.35
N ARG A 126 24.88 -17.76 -27.30
CA ARG A 126 26.19 -18.01 -27.93
C ARG A 126 26.93 -19.18 -27.32
N VAL A 127 26.97 -19.26 -25.98
CA VAL A 127 27.62 -20.38 -25.29
C VAL A 127 26.93 -21.70 -25.63
N LYS A 128 25.60 -21.71 -25.70
CA LYS A 128 24.82 -22.87 -26.10
C LYS A 128 25.15 -23.31 -27.54
N GLY A 129 25.18 -22.37 -28.50
CA GLY A 129 25.58 -22.64 -29.88
C GLY A 129 26.99 -23.24 -29.97
N ASN A 130 27.97 -22.63 -29.29
CA ASN A 130 29.34 -23.15 -29.27
C ASN A 130 29.42 -24.56 -28.68
N PHE A 131 28.62 -24.87 -27.65
CA PHE A 131 28.57 -26.19 -27.06
C PHE A 131 27.97 -27.22 -28.03
N GLU A 132 26.88 -26.88 -28.73
CA GLU A 132 26.28 -27.74 -29.75
C GLU A 132 27.25 -28.02 -30.92
N ASP A 133 27.96 -26.99 -31.40
CA ASP A 133 28.95 -27.13 -32.46
C ASP A 133 30.12 -28.01 -32.03
N ALA A 134 30.69 -27.76 -30.84
CA ALA A 134 31.75 -28.60 -30.28
C ALA A 134 31.31 -30.06 -30.10
N THR A 135 30.04 -30.28 -29.73
CA THR A 135 29.47 -31.63 -29.61
C THR A 135 29.39 -32.34 -30.97
N ARG A 136 28.99 -31.61 -32.03
CA ARG A 136 28.99 -32.16 -33.40
C ARG A 136 30.40 -32.48 -33.88
N ASP A 137 31.36 -31.59 -33.63
CA ASP A 137 32.75 -31.80 -34.03
C ASP A 137 33.36 -33.02 -33.35
N LEU A 138 33.12 -33.19 -32.04
CA LEU A 138 33.54 -34.38 -31.30
C LEU A 138 32.91 -35.66 -31.84
N ALA A 139 31.62 -35.64 -32.18
CA ALA A 139 30.95 -36.78 -32.79
C ALA A 139 31.56 -37.14 -34.16
N ALA A 140 31.87 -36.14 -34.99
CA ALA A 140 32.50 -36.33 -36.29
C ALA A 140 33.93 -36.88 -36.17
N LEU A 141 34.72 -36.38 -35.22
CA LEU A 141 36.06 -36.89 -34.93
C LEU A 141 36.00 -38.34 -34.44
N ARG A 142 35.06 -38.66 -33.55
CA ARG A 142 34.85 -40.03 -33.07
C ARG A 142 34.50 -40.97 -34.22
N TRP A 143 33.59 -40.57 -35.10
CA TRP A 143 33.22 -41.36 -36.28
C TRP A 143 34.43 -41.62 -37.19
N LYS A 144 35.22 -40.58 -37.49
CA LYS A 144 36.45 -40.72 -38.28
C LYS A 144 37.43 -41.70 -37.64
N TYR A 145 37.64 -41.58 -36.34
CA TYR A 145 38.51 -42.48 -35.58
C TYR A 145 38.03 -43.93 -35.64
N GLU A 146 36.73 -44.17 -35.41
CA GLU A 146 36.13 -45.52 -35.49
C GLU A 146 36.26 -46.11 -36.90
N LEU A 147 36.06 -45.29 -37.95
CA LEU A 147 36.21 -45.72 -39.34
C LEU A 147 37.65 -46.14 -39.67
N SER A 148 38.64 -45.32 -39.28
CA SER A 148 40.06 -45.65 -39.46
C SER A 148 40.47 -46.89 -38.66
N ARG A 149 39.93 -47.07 -37.45
CA ARG A 149 40.18 -48.28 -36.65
C ARG A 149 39.68 -49.54 -37.35
N LEU A 150 38.45 -49.51 -37.88
CA LEU A 150 37.87 -50.63 -38.63
C LEU A 150 38.62 -50.93 -39.93
N GLN A 151 39.13 -49.92 -40.63
CA GLN A 151 39.97 -50.11 -41.82
C GLN A 151 41.27 -50.85 -41.47
N VAL A 152 41.97 -50.41 -40.42
CA VAL A 152 43.19 -51.07 -39.94
C VAL A 152 42.92 -52.52 -39.50
N GLU A 153 41.80 -52.78 -38.81
CA GLU A 153 41.39 -54.13 -38.43
C GLU A 153 41.13 -55.01 -39.66
N ARG A 154 40.45 -54.49 -40.67
CA ARG A 154 40.19 -55.20 -41.94
C ARG A 154 41.48 -55.52 -42.70
N GLU A 155 42.41 -54.58 -42.80
CA GLU A 155 43.72 -54.80 -43.44
C GLU A 155 44.52 -55.89 -42.73
N LYS A 156 44.51 -55.91 -41.39
CA LYS A 156 45.16 -56.96 -40.60
C LYS A 156 44.55 -58.34 -40.84
N LEU A 157 43.23 -58.43 -40.97
CA LEU A 157 42.55 -59.70 -41.25
C LEU A 157 42.86 -60.20 -42.66
N LEU A 158 42.79 -59.33 -43.67
CA LEU A 158 43.14 -59.65 -45.05
C LEU A 158 44.61 -60.10 -45.17
N GLY A 159 45.54 -59.42 -44.50
CA GLY A 159 46.95 -59.83 -44.46
C GLY A 159 47.14 -61.25 -43.91
N ARG A 160 46.47 -61.57 -42.79
CA ARG A 160 46.50 -62.91 -42.20
C ARG A 160 45.88 -63.98 -43.10
N GLU A 161 44.82 -63.64 -43.82
CA GLU A 161 44.14 -64.55 -44.76
C GLU A 161 45.02 -64.81 -45.99
N THR A 162 45.70 -63.79 -46.52
CA THR A 162 46.69 -63.96 -47.60
C THR A 162 47.91 -64.76 -47.18
N ASP A 163 48.37 -64.60 -45.93
CA ASP A 163 49.49 -65.37 -45.38
C ASP A 163 49.09 -66.85 -45.15
N ALA A 164 47.85 -67.12 -44.76
CA ALA A 164 47.30 -68.47 -44.62
C ALA A 164 47.16 -69.19 -45.97
N ILE A 165 46.59 -68.54 -46.98
CA ILE A 165 46.47 -69.10 -48.35
C ILE A 165 47.85 -69.39 -48.94
N ARG A 166 48.84 -68.53 -48.69
CA ARG A 166 50.23 -68.73 -49.13
C ARG A 166 50.91 -69.89 -48.41
N ALA A 167 50.58 -70.14 -47.14
CA ALA A 167 51.08 -71.27 -46.37
C ALA A 167 50.44 -72.60 -46.81
N GLU A 168 49.17 -72.61 -47.22
CA GLU A 168 48.48 -73.80 -47.75
C GLU A 168 48.92 -74.15 -49.19
N SER A 169 49.35 -73.17 -49.98
CA SER A 169 49.82 -73.38 -51.37
C SER A 169 51.25 -73.95 -51.47
N ASN A 170 51.96 -74.11 -50.35
CA ASN A 170 53.35 -74.56 -50.28
C ASN A 170 53.49 -76.00 -49.70
N TRP A 171 52.42 -76.79 -49.75
CA TRP A 171 52.41 -78.23 -49.43
C TRP A 171 52.14 -79.08 -50.68
#